data_AF-A0A934YQM4-F1
#
_entry.id   AF-A0A934YQM4-F1
#
_cell.length_a   1.000
_cell.length_b   1.000
_cell.length_c   1.000
_cell.angle_alpha   90.00
_cell.angle_beta   90.00
_cell.angle_gamma   90.00
#
_symmetry.space_group_name_H-M   'P 1'
#
loop_
_entity.id
_entity.type
_entity.pdbx_description
1 polymer ?
#
loop_
_entity_poly.entity_id
_entity_poly.type
_entity_poly.pdbx_seq_one_letter_code
_entity_poly.pdbx_strand_id
1 'polypeptide(L)'
;MSDEKKKTKLELLQERREALRAEDEKLEAEQAEIDFAALVDLEEEHGFGSVRAIRFAGSYKRGTPTMAIVIAPERAHYREYLKAVRTAKNDTVRGEAGERLGESCMLYPPPESEMRSALLAARPGVYVVAGIEVARLAEGAAGEEKKG
;
A
#
# COMPACT_ATOMS: atom_id res chain seq x y z
N MET A 1 -25.70 49.10 16.93
CA MET A 1 -24.67 48.28 17.59
C MET A 1 -24.99 46.85 17.25
N SER A 2 -24.13 46.23 16.45
CA SER A 2 -24.41 44.95 15.80
C SER A 2 -24.30 43.82 16.82
N ASP A 3 -25.39 43.10 17.06
CA ASP A 3 -25.40 41.87 17.84
C ASP A 3 -24.48 40.84 17.17
N GLU A 4 -23.26 40.68 17.66
CA GLU A 4 -22.44 39.51 17.37
C GLU A 4 -23.17 38.28 17.93
N LYS A 5 -23.92 37.58 17.05
CA LYS A 5 -24.43 36.25 17.36
C LYS A 5 -23.24 35.34 17.68
N LYS A 6 -23.03 35.08 18.97
CA LYS A 6 -22.05 34.08 19.43
C LYS A 6 -22.43 32.72 18.85
N LYS A 7 -21.46 32.10 18.18
CA LYS A 7 -21.62 30.74 17.63
C LYS A 7 -21.98 29.78 18.77
N THR A 8 -22.90 28.87 18.47
CA THR A 8 -23.27 27.77 19.34
C THR A 8 -22.10 26.77 19.44
N LYS A 9 -22.11 25.94 20.50
CA LYS A 9 -21.12 24.87 20.67
C LYS A 9 -21.11 23.89 19.47
N LEU A 10 -22.28 23.66 18.86
CA LEU A 10 -22.41 22.77 17.71
C LEU A 10 -21.72 23.35 16.48
N GLU A 11 -21.92 24.64 16.19
CA GLU A 11 -21.28 25.34 15.08
C GLU A 11 -19.75 25.35 15.23
N LEU A 12 -19.23 25.59 16.44
CA LEU A 12 -17.80 25.54 16.73
C LEU A 12 -17.20 24.12 16.50
N LEU A 13 -17.95 23.07 16.83
CA LEU A 13 -17.53 21.68 16.59
C LEU A 13 -17.58 21.32 15.10
N GLN A 14 -18.56 21.84 14.35
CA GLN A 14 -18.65 21.65 12.90
C GLN A 14 -17.46 22.32 12.20
N GLU A 15 -17.16 23.57 12.54
CA GLU A 15 -15.99 24.29 12.00
C GLU A 15 -14.69 23.55 12.29
N ARG A 16 -14.53 23.04 13.52
CA ARG A 16 -13.35 22.23 13.87
C ARG A 16 -13.27 20.95 13.05
N ARG A 17 -14.39 20.26 12.83
CA ARG A 17 -14.44 19.03 12.04
C ARG A 17 -14.08 19.28 10.58
N GLU A 18 -14.57 20.36 10.00
CA GLU A 18 -14.26 20.76 8.62
C GLU A 18 -12.79 21.15 8.47
N ALA A 19 -12.25 21.90 9.44
CA ALA A 19 -10.81 22.24 9.45
C ALA A 19 -9.93 20.99 9.54
N LEU A 20 -10.27 20.02 10.41
CA LEU A 20 -9.54 18.76 10.51
C LEU A 20 -9.60 17.94 9.21
N ARG A 21 -10.76 17.92 8.55
CA ARG A 21 -10.90 17.25 7.25
C ARG A 21 -10.03 17.91 6.19
N ALA A 22 -10.05 19.24 6.08
CA ALA A 22 -9.25 19.97 5.12
C ALA A 22 -7.74 19.78 5.37
N GLU A 23 -7.33 19.70 6.64
CA GLU A 23 -5.95 19.38 7.02
C GLU A 23 -5.58 17.94 6.60
N ASP A 24 -6.44 16.96 6.86
CA ASP A 24 -6.22 15.57 6.47
C ASP A 24 -6.12 15.41 4.95
N GLU A 25 -7.00 16.07 4.18
CA GLU A 25 -6.97 16.09 2.71
C GLU A 25 -5.66 16.70 2.18
N LYS A 26 -5.19 17.78 2.81
CA LYS A 26 -3.91 18.41 2.46
C LYS A 26 -2.73 17.45 2.73
N LEU A 27 -2.71 16.82 3.90
CA LEU A 27 -1.65 15.87 4.26
C LEU A 27 -1.67 14.62 3.37
N GLU A 28 -2.86 14.14 2.98
CA GLU A 28 -2.99 13.03 2.02
C GLU A 28 -2.41 13.42 0.66
N ALA A 29 -2.69 14.63 0.17
CA ALA A 29 -2.15 15.11 -1.10
C ALA A 29 -0.62 15.25 -1.07
N GLU A 30 -0.05 15.84 -0.01
CA GLU A 30 1.40 15.95 0.16
C GLU A 30 2.07 14.56 0.22
N GLN A 31 1.47 13.60 0.93
CA GLN A 31 2.00 12.24 0.97
C GLN A 31 1.87 11.53 -0.38
N ALA A 32 0.80 11.78 -1.13
CA ALA A 32 0.61 11.20 -2.46
C ALA A 32 1.69 11.65 -3.45
N GLU A 33 2.17 12.89 -3.35
CA GLU A 33 3.30 13.40 -4.15
C GLU A 33 4.60 12.67 -3.81
N ILE A 34 4.88 12.47 -2.51
CA ILE A 34 6.06 11.73 -2.04
C ILE A 34 6.02 10.28 -2.52
N ASP A 35 4.87 9.61 -2.35
CA ASP A 35 4.72 8.23 -2.75
C ASP A 35 4.81 8.05 -4.28
N PHE A 36 4.31 9.02 -5.04
CA PHE A 36 4.41 8.99 -6.50
C PHE A 36 5.83 9.21 -6.98
N ALA A 37 6.60 10.10 -6.34
CA ALA A 37 8.04 10.23 -6.61
C ALA A 37 8.77 8.90 -6.35
N ALA A 38 8.49 8.23 -5.23
CA ALA A 38 9.07 6.92 -4.94
C ALA A 38 8.68 5.86 -5.98
N LEU A 39 7.47 5.91 -6.54
CA LEU A 39 7.07 5.05 -7.65
C LEU A 39 7.90 5.30 -8.90
N VAL A 40 8.07 6.57 -9.29
CA VAL A 40 8.89 6.94 -10.45
C VAL A 40 10.32 6.46 -10.27
N ASP A 41 10.94 6.71 -9.11
CA ASP A 41 12.31 6.28 -8.83
C ASP A 41 12.47 4.75 -8.94
N LEU A 42 11.50 3.99 -8.39
CA LEU A 42 11.51 2.52 -8.47
C LEU A 42 11.23 1.99 -9.88
N GLU A 43 10.40 2.69 -10.66
CA GLU A 43 10.15 2.37 -12.08
C GLU A 43 11.40 2.66 -12.93
N GLU A 44 12.18 3.70 -12.61
CA GLU A 44 13.46 3.98 -13.25
C GLU A 44 14.53 2.94 -12.89
N GLU A 45 14.60 2.52 -11.62
CA GLU A 45 15.58 1.55 -11.13
C GLU A 45 15.32 0.13 -11.65
N HIS A 46 14.06 -0.32 -11.61
CA HIS A 46 13.70 -1.71 -11.91
C HIS A 46 13.01 -1.89 -13.26
N GLY A 47 12.55 -0.81 -13.90
CA GLY A 47 11.78 -0.82 -15.15
C GLY A 47 10.27 -0.72 -14.93
N PHE A 48 9.59 0.05 -15.81
CA PHE A 48 8.15 0.38 -15.72
C PHE A 48 7.18 -0.82 -15.59
N GLY A 49 7.56 -2.01 -16.04
CA GLY A 49 6.72 -3.22 -15.99
C GLY A 49 7.01 -4.19 -14.84
N SER A 50 8.09 -3.96 -14.07
CA SER A 50 8.55 -4.90 -13.05
C SER A 50 8.03 -4.57 -11.64
N VAL A 51 7.57 -3.34 -11.43
CA VAL A 51 6.97 -2.87 -10.17
C VAL A 51 5.47 -2.63 -10.32
N ARG A 52 4.75 -2.62 -9.20
CA ARG A 52 3.32 -2.31 -9.15
C ARG A 52 2.96 -1.53 -7.90
N ALA A 53 2.23 -0.43 -8.10
CA ALA A 53 1.64 0.34 -7.03
C ALA A 53 0.31 -0.26 -6.56
N ILE A 54 0.13 -0.34 -5.25
CA ILE A 54 -1.08 -0.74 -4.54
C ILE A 54 -1.64 0.50 -3.85
N ARG A 55 -2.59 1.17 -4.49
CA ARG A 55 -3.16 2.44 -4.00
C ARG A 55 -4.21 2.20 -2.92
N PHE A 56 -4.24 3.06 -1.91
CA PHE A 56 -5.09 2.93 -0.74
C PHE A 56 -6.12 4.06 -0.59
N ALA A 57 -6.90 4.30 -1.64
CA ALA A 57 -7.85 5.41 -1.71
C ALA A 57 -8.86 5.42 -0.54
N GLY A 58 -9.14 6.61 0.00
CA GLY A 58 -10.21 6.85 0.98
C GLY A 58 -9.94 6.30 2.37
N SER A 59 -8.70 5.90 2.67
CA SER A 59 -8.33 5.31 3.96
C SER A 59 -7.02 5.88 4.52
N TYR A 60 -6.64 7.09 4.10
CA TYR A 60 -5.45 7.76 4.60
C TYR A 60 -5.50 7.95 6.12
N LYS A 61 -4.36 7.71 6.76
CA LYS A 61 -4.10 8.06 8.15
C LYS A 61 -2.79 8.83 8.18
N ARG A 62 -2.71 9.86 9.02
CA ARG A 62 -1.49 10.67 9.17
C ARG A 62 -0.28 9.79 9.44
N GLY A 63 0.81 10.03 8.70
CA GLY A 63 2.06 9.26 8.80
C GLY A 63 2.05 7.89 8.11
N THR A 64 0.99 7.57 7.34
CA THR A 64 0.93 6.35 6.51
C THR A 64 1.05 6.73 5.03
N PRO A 65 1.54 5.82 4.16
CA PRO A 65 1.55 6.09 2.74
C PRO A 65 0.13 5.94 2.15
N THR A 66 -0.08 6.63 1.04
CA THR A 66 -1.23 6.50 0.14
C THR A 66 -1.10 5.30 -0.81
N MET A 67 0.09 4.72 -0.98
CA MET A 67 0.30 3.45 -1.69
C MET A 67 1.46 2.60 -1.13
N ALA A 68 1.44 1.31 -1.42
CA ALA A 68 2.61 0.45 -1.30
C ALA A 68 3.12 0.09 -2.70
N ILE A 69 4.41 -0.18 -2.85
CA ILE A 69 5.00 -0.56 -4.14
C ILE A 69 5.66 -1.91 -3.97
N VAL A 70 5.34 -2.82 -4.87
CA VAL A 70 5.87 -4.18 -4.88
C VAL A 70 6.60 -4.45 -6.19
N ILE A 71 7.55 -5.38 -6.17
CA ILE A 71 8.25 -5.88 -7.34
C ILE A 71 7.84 -7.30 -7.68
N ALA A 72 7.97 -7.70 -8.94
CA ALA A 72 7.86 -9.10 -9.33
C ALA A 72 8.85 -9.96 -8.51
N PRO A 73 8.42 -11.14 -8.04
CA PRO A 73 9.26 -11.98 -7.21
C PRO A 73 10.35 -12.65 -8.06
N GLU A 74 11.51 -12.90 -7.46
CA GLU A 74 12.49 -13.78 -8.08
C GLU A 74 11.91 -15.19 -8.30
N ARG A 75 12.36 -15.86 -9.37
CA ARG A 75 11.84 -17.17 -9.77
C ARG A 75 11.97 -18.23 -8.67
N ALA A 76 13.05 -18.20 -7.89
CA ALA A 76 13.26 -19.11 -6.78
C ALA A 76 12.22 -18.87 -5.68
N HIS A 77 12.05 -17.61 -5.27
CA HIS A 77 11.09 -17.26 -4.23
C HIS A 77 9.64 -17.56 -4.64
N TYR A 78 9.29 -17.28 -5.91
CA TYR A 78 7.96 -17.61 -6.42
C TYR A 78 7.68 -19.13 -6.44
N ARG A 79 8.68 -19.94 -6.77
CA ARG A 79 8.54 -21.42 -6.72
C ARG A 79 8.30 -21.92 -5.30
N GLU A 80 8.94 -21.32 -4.30
CA GLU A 80 8.74 -21.66 -2.89
C GLU A 80 7.32 -21.33 -2.44
N TYR A 81 6.82 -20.14 -2.81
CA TYR A 81 5.43 -19.74 -2.61
C TYR A 81 4.46 -20.76 -3.23
N LEU A 82 4.63 -21.12 -4.51
CA LEU A 82 3.76 -22.09 -5.18
C LEU A 82 3.79 -23.47 -4.50
N LYS A 83 4.97 -23.90 -4.03
CA LYS A 83 5.11 -25.15 -3.26
C LYS A 83 4.31 -25.08 -1.97
N ALA A 84 4.45 -23.99 -1.21
CA ALA A 84 3.74 -23.78 0.05
C ALA A 84 2.22 -23.79 -0.16
N VAL A 85 1.72 -23.03 -1.14
CA VAL A 85 0.30 -22.97 -1.50
C VAL A 85 -0.25 -24.33 -1.91
N ARG A 86 0.49 -25.10 -2.72
CA ARG A 86 0.06 -26.44 -3.16
C ARG A 86 -0.07 -27.44 -2.02
N THR A 87 0.80 -27.32 -1.01
CA THR A 87 0.80 -28.20 0.17
C THR A 87 -0.06 -27.71 1.33
N ALA A 88 -0.64 -26.51 1.21
CA ALA A 88 -1.45 -25.90 2.25
C ALA A 88 -2.71 -26.73 2.52
N LYS A 89 -2.95 -27.04 3.80
CA LYS A 89 -4.11 -27.84 4.24
C LYS A 89 -5.35 -27.00 4.57
N ASN A 90 -5.19 -25.68 4.66
CA ASN A 90 -6.25 -24.73 4.96
C ASN A 90 -5.90 -23.33 4.39
N ASP A 91 -6.86 -22.42 4.44
CA ASP A 91 -6.70 -21.07 3.91
C ASP A 91 -5.75 -20.20 4.75
N THR A 92 -5.58 -20.49 6.05
CA THR A 92 -4.62 -19.79 6.91
C THR A 92 -3.19 -19.98 6.42
N VAL A 93 -2.77 -21.23 6.16
CA VAL A 93 -1.42 -21.53 5.65
C VAL A 93 -1.21 -20.92 4.26
N ARG A 94 -2.27 -20.87 3.43
CA ARG A 94 -2.21 -20.19 2.13
C ARG A 94 -2.02 -18.68 2.30
N GLY A 95 -2.73 -18.08 3.27
CA GLY A 95 -2.61 -16.67 3.64
C GLY A 95 -1.20 -16.32 4.12
N GLU A 96 -0.62 -17.10 5.02
CA GLU A 96 0.76 -16.92 5.50
C GLU A 96 1.80 -17.00 4.38
N ALA A 97 1.62 -17.93 3.43
CA ALA A 97 2.51 -18.01 2.27
C ALA A 97 2.42 -16.76 1.39
N GLY A 98 1.20 -16.24 1.18
CA GLY A 98 0.97 -14.97 0.48
C GLY A 98 1.56 -13.78 1.23
N GLU A 99 1.43 -13.75 2.55
CA GLU A 99 1.99 -12.71 3.41
C GLU A 99 3.50 -12.63 3.28
N ARG A 100 4.22 -13.75 3.40
CA ARG A 100 5.69 -13.79 3.25
C ARG A 100 6.14 -13.35 1.86
N LEU A 101 5.41 -13.76 0.82
CA LEU A 101 5.70 -13.33 -0.55
C LEU A 101 5.52 -11.81 -0.70
N GLY A 102 4.43 -11.27 -0.16
CA GLY A 102 4.16 -9.83 -0.21
C GLY A 102 5.16 -9.02 0.61
N GLU A 103 5.55 -9.51 1.79
CA GLU A 103 6.56 -8.88 2.64
C GLU A 103 7.90 -8.75 1.93
N SER A 104 8.40 -9.84 1.33
CA SER A 104 9.71 -9.85 0.68
C SER A 104 9.77 -8.98 -0.58
N CYS A 105 8.62 -8.76 -1.23
CA CYS A 105 8.55 -8.11 -2.53
C CYS A 105 8.08 -6.66 -2.41
N MET A 106 7.69 -6.19 -1.23
CA MET A 106 7.30 -4.80 -1.03
C MET A 106 8.55 -3.92 -0.86
N LEU A 107 8.80 -3.07 -1.85
CA LEU A 107 9.92 -2.11 -1.89
C LEU A 107 9.58 -0.83 -1.12
N TYR A 108 8.33 -0.36 -1.22
CA TYR A 108 7.87 0.86 -0.59
C TYR A 108 6.61 0.61 0.26
N PRO A 109 6.53 1.18 1.49
CA PRO A 109 7.60 1.91 2.18
C PRO A 109 8.79 1.00 2.55
N PRO A 110 10.00 1.54 2.79
CA PRO A 110 11.18 0.73 3.11
C PRO A 110 11.00 -0.15 4.37
N PRO A 111 11.65 -1.34 4.45
CA PRO A 111 11.45 -2.35 5.50
C PRO A 111 11.54 -1.84 6.95
N GLU A 112 12.44 -0.90 7.22
CA GLU A 112 12.72 -0.39 8.58
C GLU A 112 12.21 1.04 8.79
N SER A 113 11.40 1.56 7.87
CA SER A 113 10.87 2.92 7.98
C SER A 113 9.71 3.00 8.98
N GLU A 114 9.62 4.12 9.72
CA GLU A 114 8.44 4.42 10.54
C GLU A 114 7.15 4.39 9.73
N MET A 115 7.23 4.81 8.46
CA MET A 115 6.11 4.77 7.52
C MET A 115 5.63 3.34 7.24
N ARG A 116 6.53 2.36 7.14
CA ARG A 116 6.15 0.95 7.03
C ARG A 116 5.49 0.48 8.32
N SER A 117 6.07 0.77 9.49
CA SER A 117 5.45 0.40 10.76
C SER A 117 4.04 1.00 10.91
N ALA A 118 3.88 2.28 10.51
CA ALA A 118 2.59 2.96 10.50
C ALA A 118 1.59 2.34 9.51
N LEU A 119 2.04 1.97 8.31
CA LEU A 119 1.23 1.24 7.33
C LEU A 119 0.72 -0.09 7.90
N LEU A 120 1.59 -0.88 8.53
CA LEU A 120 1.23 -2.18 9.10
C LEU A 120 0.24 -2.06 10.26
N ALA A 121 0.43 -1.07 11.12
CA ALA A 121 -0.52 -0.77 12.19
C ALA A 121 -1.87 -0.27 11.65
N ALA A 122 -1.84 0.54 10.58
CA ALA A 122 -3.04 1.10 9.97
C ALA A 122 -3.83 0.08 9.14
N ARG A 123 -3.13 -0.88 8.52
CA ARG A 123 -3.67 -1.88 7.58
C ARG A 123 -3.08 -3.27 7.88
N PRO A 124 -3.58 -3.96 8.92
CA PRO A 124 -3.25 -5.36 9.15
C PRO A 124 -3.63 -6.19 7.91
N GLY A 125 -2.69 -6.94 7.36
CA GLY A 125 -2.91 -7.75 6.14
C GLY A 125 -2.50 -7.09 4.82
N VAL A 126 -1.88 -5.90 4.83
CA VAL A 126 -1.34 -5.27 3.60
C VAL A 126 -0.37 -6.20 2.86
N TYR A 127 0.38 -7.04 3.58
CA TYR A 127 1.27 -8.03 2.98
C TYR A 127 0.54 -9.15 2.25
N VAL A 128 -0.65 -9.54 2.71
CA VAL A 128 -1.48 -10.51 1.96
C VAL A 128 -1.92 -9.90 0.63
N VAL A 129 -2.34 -8.63 0.63
CA VAL A 129 -2.70 -7.91 -0.60
C VAL A 129 -1.49 -7.78 -1.53
N ALA A 130 -0.32 -7.43 -0.97
CA ALA A 130 0.93 -7.39 -1.72
C ALA A 130 1.26 -8.75 -2.35
N GLY A 131 1.14 -9.85 -1.61
CA GLY A 131 1.38 -11.19 -2.12
C GLY A 131 0.48 -11.57 -3.31
N ILE A 132 -0.79 -11.16 -3.28
CA ILE A 132 -1.72 -11.36 -4.40
C ILE A 132 -1.26 -10.60 -5.64
N GLU A 133 -0.85 -9.33 -5.50
CA GLU A 133 -0.39 -8.52 -6.63
C GLU A 133 0.94 -9.00 -7.22
N VAL A 134 1.86 -9.41 -6.34
CA VAL A 134 3.16 -9.99 -6.72
C VAL A 134 2.98 -11.31 -7.47
N ALA A 135 2.07 -12.18 -7.03
CA ALA A 135 1.75 -13.41 -7.74
C ALA A 135 1.16 -13.12 -9.13
N ARG A 136 0.26 -12.12 -9.26
CA ARG A 136 -0.29 -11.69 -10.55
C ARG A 136 0.78 -11.15 -11.50
N LEU A 137 1.75 -10.38 -11.00
CA LEU A 137 2.89 -9.92 -11.78
C LEU A 137 3.70 -11.10 -12.36
N ALA A 138 3.99 -12.10 -11.51
CA ALA A 138 4.73 -13.30 -11.92
C ALA A 138 3.98 -14.13 -12.97
N GLU A 139 2.66 -14.26 -12.83
CA GLU A 139 1.80 -14.96 -13.80
C GLU A 139 1.73 -14.25 -15.15
N GLY A 140 1.64 -12.91 -15.14
CA GLY A 140 1.65 -12.09 -16.35
C GLY A 140 2.94 -12.25 -17.15
N ALA A 141 4.10 -12.15 -16.50
CA ALA A 141 5.40 -12.33 -17.14
C ALA A 141 5.56 -13.73 -17.77
N ALA A 142 5.15 -14.78 -17.06
CA ALA A 142 5.21 -16.16 -17.58
C ALA A 142 4.28 -16.42 -18.78
N GLY A 143 3.21 -15.64 -18.91
CA GLY A 143 2.27 -15.71 -20.04
C GLY A 143 2.82 -15.07 -21.32
N GLU A 144 3.66 -14.04 -21.20
CA GLU A 144 4.29 -13.36 -22.35
C GLU A 144 5.49 -14.15 -22.88
N GLU A 145 6.31 -14.75 -22.01
CA GLU A 145 7.44 -15.61 -22.41
C GLU A 145 7.04 -16.83 -23.27
N LYS A 146 5.79 -17.32 -23.15
CA LYS A 146 5.30 -18.46 -23.95
C LYS A 146 4.74 -18.09 -25.32
N LYS A 147 4.62 -16.79 -25.63
CA LYS A 147 4.09 -16.30 -26.91
C LYS A 147 5.18 -15.85 -27.89
N GLY A 148 6.44 -15.76 -27.44
CA GLY A 148 7.63 -15.55 -28.28
C GLY A 148 8.30 -16.88 -28.62
#